data_AF-A0A815W1P3-F1
#
_entry.id   AF-A0A815W1P3-F1
#
_cell.length_a   1.000
_cell.length_b   1.000
_cell.length_c   1.000
_cell.angle_alpha   90.00
_cell.angle_beta   90.00
_cell.angle_gamma   90.00
#
_symmetry.space_group_name_H-M   'P 1'
#
loop_
_entity.id
_entity.type
_entity.pdbx_description
1 polymer ?
#
loop_
_entity_poly.entity_id
_entity_poly.type
_entity_poly.pdbx_seq_one_letter_code
_entity_poly.pdbx_strand_id
1 'polypeptide(L)'
;EVFQNASAYTHESNGVHSDPGDANYTTLQVIWFEHGVEMRLFIYFRSNGKEWWSFELRIYNGKQNADWIFFEGVFFKQLLGNSFKGDVQFYNKKIEAYLQINQLELQAFLKDQI
;
A
#
# COMPACT_ATOMS: atom_id res chain seq x y z
N GLU A 1 -14.51 1.65 -12.39
CA GLU A 1 -13.83 2.96 -12.41
C GLU A 1 -12.34 2.72 -12.25
N VAL A 2 -11.52 3.41 -13.04
CA VAL A 2 -10.05 3.24 -13.07
C VAL A 2 -9.47 4.31 -12.14
N PHE A 3 -8.89 3.90 -11.02
CA PHE A 3 -8.27 4.81 -10.06
C PHE A 3 -6.88 5.24 -10.57
N GLN A 4 -6.79 6.41 -11.18
CA GLN A 4 -5.52 7.09 -11.47
C GLN A 4 -5.15 7.95 -10.25
N ASN A 5 -3.92 7.79 -9.76
CA ASN A 5 -3.39 8.35 -8.51
C ASN A 5 -4.18 7.87 -7.28
N ALA A 6 -3.65 6.83 -6.62
CA ALA A 6 -4.30 6.05 -5.58
C ALA A 6 -5.18 6.90 -4.65
N SER A 7 -6.49 6.80 -4.84
CA SER A 7 -7.52 7.36 -3.98
C SER A 7 -8.58 6.28 -3.80
N ALA A 8 -8.50 5.56 -2.68
CA ALA A 8 -9.52 4.62 -2.25
C ALA A 8 -10.71 5.39 -1.67
N TYR A 9 -11.88 5.24 -2.30
CA TYR A 9 -13.13 5.72 -1.75
C TYR A 9 -13.62 4.71 -0.70
N THR A 10 -13.58 5.10 0.57
CA THR A 10 -14.36 4.43 1.62
C THR A 10 -15.11 5.51 2.38
N HIS A 11 -16.35 5.23 2.78
CA HIS A 11 -17.29 6.22 3.32
C HIS A 11 -16.87 6.82 4.68
N GLU A 12 -15.71 6.41 5.23
CA GLU A 12 -15.12 6.89 6.49
C GLU A 12 -13.57 7.02 6.45
N SER A 13 -12.93 7.10 5.27
CA SER A 13 -11.47 7.36 5.24
C SER A 13 -11.15 8.81 5.56
N ASN A 14 -10.28 9.03 6.55
CA ASN A 14 -9.74 10.34 6.90
C ASN A 14 -8.56 10.76 6.00
N GLY A 15 -8.48 10.21 4.78
CA GLY A 15 -7.57 10.67 3.74
C GLY A 15 -6.77 9.56 3.07
N VAL A 16 -6.44 9.80 1.80
CA VAL A 16 -5.48 9.02 1.02
C VAL A 16 -4.36 9.94 0.59
N HIS A 17 -3.12 9.57 0.88
CA HIS A 17 -1.95 10.43 0.74
C HIS A 17 -0.74 9.69 0.17
N SER A 18 0.32 10.44 -0.12
CA SER A 18 1.64 9.95 -0.52
C SER A 18 2.72 10.78 0.16
N ASP A 19 3.83 10.15 0.52
CA ASP A 19 5.05 10.89 0.90
C ASP A 19 5.62 11.62 -0.33
N PRO A 20 6.39 12.72 -0.14
CA PRO A 20 7.21 13.27 -1.21
C PRO A 20 8.04 12.17 -1.87
N GLY A 21 8.05 12.14 -3.20
CA GLY A 21 8.74 11.10 -3.96
C GLY A 21 9.37 11.60 -5.25
N ASP A 22 9.87 10.65 -6.02
CA ASP A 22 10.53 10.88 -7.31
C ASP A 22 10.09 9.84 -8.34
N ALA A 23 10.69 9.88 -9.54
CA ALA A 23 10.35 8.95 -10.62
C ALA A 23 10.55 7.46 -10.26
N ASN A 24 11.30 7.16 -9.19
CA ASN A 24 11.66 5.83 -8.73
C ASN A 24 11.12 5.51 -7.32
N TYR A 25 10.41 6.41 -6.66
CA TYR A 25 9.87 6.22 -5.31
C TYR A 25 8.52 6.92 -5.12
N THR A 26 7.54 6.17 -4.57
CA THR A 26 6.27 6.72 -4.11
C THR A 26 5.67 5.86 -2.99
N THR A 27 4.61 6.35 -2.37
CA THR A 27 3.91 5.68 -1.26
C THR A 27 2.41 5.83 -1.43
N LEU A 28 1.66 4.77 -1.12
CA LEU A 28 0.22 4.84 -0.86
C LEU A 28 0.01 4.84 0.65
N GLN A 29 -0.63 5.87 1.19
CA GLN A 29 -1.01 5.98 2.59
C GLN A 29 -2.53 6.05 2.70
N VAL A 30 -3.10 5.11 3.43
CA VAL A 30 -4.54 5.08 3.74
C VAL A 30 -4.73 5.21 5.24
N ILE A 31 -5.61 6.13 5.66
CA ILE A 31 -5.93 6.37 7.06
C ILE A 31 -7.45 6.25 7.25
N TRP A 32 -7.88 5.50 8.26
CA TRP A 32 -9.29 5.33 8.63
C TRP A 32 -9.45 5.16 10.14
N PHE A 33 -10.69 5.10 10.63
CA PHE A 33 -10.99 4.77 12.02
C PHE A 33 -11.76 3.46 12.09
N GLU A 34 -11.39 2.60 13.04
CA GLU A 34 -12.09 1.36 13.36
C GLU A 34 -12.47 1.40 14.84
N HIS A 35 -13.78 1.43 15.15
CA HIS A 35 -14.29 1.53 16.52
C HIS A 35 -13.66 2.65 17.38
N GLY A 36 -13.36 3.80 16.76
CA GLY A 36 -12.74 4.95 17.43
C GLY A 36 -11.22 4.86 17.58
N VAL A 37 -10.58 3.83 17.01
CA VAL A 37 -9.13 3.69 16.92
C VAL A 37 -8.66 4.06 15.52
N GLU A 38 -7.68 4.96 15.42
CA GLU A 38 -7.07 5.29 14.13
C GLU A 38 -6.28 4.11 13.58
N MET A 39 -6.45 3.86 12.30
CA MET A 39 -5.77 2.85 11.53
C MET A 39 -5.03 3.48 10.36
N ARG A 40 -3.87 2.91 10.02
CA ARG A 40 -3.06 3.33 8.89
C ARG A 40 -2.55 2.11 8.13
N LEU A 41 -2.58 2.17 6.80
CA LEU A 41 -1.94 1.22 5.90
C LEU A 41 -1.06 1.98 4.93
N PHE A 42 0.25 1.79 5.01
CA PHE A 42 1.21 2.41 4.12
C PHE A 42 1.88 1.33 3.25
N ILE A 43 1.99 1.59 1.95
CA ILE A 43 2.64 0.73 0.97
C ILE A 43 3.69 1.54 0.24
N TYR A 44 4.93 1.05 0.23
CA TYR A 44 6.09 1.75 -0.31
C TYR A 44 6.57 1.12 -1.60
N PHE A 45 6.67 1.93 -2.64
CA PHE A 45 7.00 1.45 -3.98
C PHE A 45 8.36 1.95 -4.47
N ARG A 46 9.02 1.12 -5.27
CA ARG A 46 10.16 1.51 -6.10
C ARG A 46 9.91 1.19 -7.57
N SER A 47 10.62 1.91 -8.43
CA SER A 47 10.70 1.66 -9.85
C SER A 47 12.16 1.72 -10.31
N ASN A 48 12.46 1.03 -11.42
CA ASN A 48 13.74 1.15 -12.14
C ASN A 48 13.56 1.71 -13.57
N GLY A 49 12.41 2.32 -13.86
CA GLY A 49 12.06 2.81 -15.19
C GLY A 49 11.63 1.72 -16.18
N LYS A 50 11.52 0.45 -15.76
CA LYS A 50 10.94 -0.65 -16.57
C LYS A 50 9.89 -1.45 -15.81
N GLU A 51 10.11 -1.64 -14.53
CA GLU A 51 9.25 -2.39 -13.62
C GLU A 51 9.09 -1.62 -12.31
N TRP A 52 7.99 -1.89 -11.62
CA TRP A 52 7.71 -1.37 -10.29
C TRP A 52 7.42 -2.52 -9.33
N TRP A 53 7.65 -2.28 -8.05
CA TRP A 53 7.35 -3.23 -6.97
C TRP A 53 7.13 -2.48 -5.66
N SER A 54 6.42 -3.11 -4.73
CA SER A 54 6.44 -2.68 -3.33
C SER A 54 7.63 -3.32 -2.62
N PHE A 55 8.31 -2.57 -1.74
CA PHE A 55 9.41 -3.08 -0.92
C PHE A 55 9.07 -3.18 0.58
N GLU A 56 8.02 -2.49 1.01
CA GLU A 56 7.50 -2.52 2.37
C GLU A 56 6.00 -2.25 2.38
N LEU A 57 5.26 -3.01 3.19
CA LEU A 57 3.94 -2.65 3.66
C LEU A 57 3.98 -2.52 5.17
N ARG A 58 3.21 -1.59 5.73
CA ARG A 58 3.01 -1.52 7.17
C ARG A 58 1.59 -1.12 7.51
N ILE A 59 1.08 -1.69 8.59
CA ILE A 59 -0.27 -1.43 9.09
C ILE A 59 -0.24 -1.21 10.60
N TYR A 60 -1.12 -0.35 11.10
CA TYR A 60 -1.34 -0.24 12.55
C TYR A 60 -1.97 -1.50 13.12
N ASN A 61 -1.59 -1.82 14.36
CA ASN A 61 -2.04 -3.00 15.09
C ASN A 61 -3.45 -2.88 15.73
N GLY A 62 -4.19 -1.80 15.47
CA GLY A 62 -5.56 -1.59 15.98
C GLY A 62 -5.66 -1.24 17.47
N LYS A 63 -4.59 -0.75 18.10
CA LYS A 63 -4.61 -0.31 19.50
C LYS A 63 -4.66 1.21 19.62
N GLN A 64 -5.23 1.71 20.73
CA GLN A 64 -5.31 3.14 21.02
C GLN A 64 -3.92 3.83 21.07
N ASN A 65 -2.91 3.12 21.55
CA ASN A 65 -1.49 3.45 21.37
C ASN A 65 -0.96 2.54 20.26
N ALA A 66 -1.21 2.93 19.00
CA ALA A 66 -0.93 2.08 17.85
C ALA A 66 0.57 1.87 17.63
N ASP A 67 0.95 0.63 17.33
CA ASP A 67 2.28 0.30 16.80
C ASP A 67 2.16 -0.19 15.36
N TRP A 68 3.26 -0.05 14.62
CA TRP A 68 3.39 -0.57 13.26
C TRP A 68 3.70 -2.07 13.25
N ILE A 69 2.96 -2.79 12.40
CA ILE A 69 3.27 -4.13 11.94
C ILE A 69 3.90 -3.98 10.56
N PHE A 70 5.14 -4.45 10.41
CA PHE A 70 5.90 -4.34 9.16
C PHE A 70 5.87 -5.65 8.37
N PHE A 71 5.78 -5.53 7.05
CA PHE A 71 5.95 -6.60 6.08
C PHE A 71 6.95 -6.12 5.04
N GLU A 72 8.18 -6.62 5.12
CA GLU A 72 9.28 -6.24 4.22
C GLU A 72 9.51 -7.34 3.18
N GLY A 73 9.82 -6.95 1.96
CA GLY A 73 10.05 -7.89 0.85
C GLY A 73 9.67 -7.29 -0.49
N VAL A 74 9.90 -8.02 -1.58
CA VAL A 74 9.51 -7.58 -2.92
C VAL A 74 8.11 -8.12 -3.23
N PHE A 75 7.13 -7.22 -3.32
CA PHE A 75 5.73 -7.56 -3.58
C PHE A 75 5.20 -6.85 -4.82
N PHE A 76 4.12 -7.40 -5.39
CA PHE A 76 3.38 -6.79 -6.52
C PHE A 76 4.24 -6.42 -7.74
N LYS A 77 5.38 -7.10 -7.94
CA LYS A 77 6.31 -6.76 -9.01
C LYS A 77 5.63 -6.87 -10.37
N GLN A 78 5.67 -5.79 -11.15
CA GLN A 78 5.03 -5.68 -12.45
C GLN A 78 5.84 -4.82 -13.42
N LEU A 79 5.62 -5.01 -14.72
CA LEU A 79 6.10 -4.06 -15.72
C LEU A 79 5.41 -2.70 -15.54
N LEU A 80 6.11 -1.61 -15.86
CA LEU A 80 5.51 -0.28 -15.88
C LEU A 80 4.30 -0.21 -16.82
N GLY A 81 3.24 0.43 -16.34
CA GLY A 81 1.95 0.50 -17.04
C GLY A 81 1.01 -0.68 -16.77
N ASN A 82 1.49 -1.75 -16.12
CA ASN A 82 0.65 -2.88 -15.74
C ASN A 82 0.25 -2.81 -14.26
N SER A 83 -0.95 -3.31 -13.97
CA SER A 83 -1.49 -3.45 -12.62
C SER A 83 -1.29 -4.89 -12.11
N PHE A 84 -0.97 -5.03 -10.82
CA PHE A 84 -1.18 -6.28 -10.11
C PHE A 84 -2.69 -6.49 -9.87
N LYS A 85 -3.17 -7.73 -10.02
CA LYS A 85 -4.56 -8.11 -9.71
C LYS A 85 -4.57 -9.46 -8.98
N GLY A 86 -5.20 -9.53 -7.81
CA GLY A 86 -5.40 -10.79 -7.09
C GLY A 86 -5.57 -10.64 -5.59
N ASP A 87 -5.73 -11.78 -4.92
CA ASP A 87 -5.73 -11.87 -3.47
C ASP A 87 -4.30 -11.95 -2.94
N VAL A 88 -4.04 -11.29 -1.81
CA VAL A 88 -2.74 -11.34 -1.14
C VAL A 88 -2.87 -11.57 0.36
N GLN A 89 -1.90 -12.31 0.89
CA GLN A 89 -1.73 -12.53 2.31
C GLN A 89 -0.27 -12.27 2.69
N PHE A 90 -0.07 -11.46 3.72
CA PHE A 90 1.22 -11.20 4.33
C PHE A 90 1.26 -11.83 5.71
N TYR A 91 2.43 -12.34 6.08
CA TYR A 91 2.65 -12.94 7.40
C TYR A 91 3.93 -12.40 8.03
N ASN A 92 3.80 -11.78 9.21
CA ASN A 92 4.93 -11.40 10.03
C ASN A 92 5.17 -12.48 11.09
N LYS A 93 6.17 -13.33 10.85
CA LYS A 93 6.52 -14.46 11.73
C LYS A 93 6.96 -14.04 13.13
N LYS A 94 7.53 -12.84 13.32
CA LYS A 94 8.08 -12.42 14.63
C LYS A 94 6.98 -12.14 15.65
N ILE A 95 5.84 -11.63 15.18
CA ILE A 95 4.71 -11.24 16.03
C ILE A 95 3.42 -11.97 15.66
N GLU A 96 3.53 -13.02 14.84
CA GLU A 96 2.43 -13.88 14.38
C GLU A 96 1.23 -13.11 13.81
N ALA A 97 1.50 -12.04 13.05
CA ALA A 97 0.47 -11.17 12.48
C ALA A 97 0.21 -11.47 11.00
N TYR A 98 -1.05 -11.36 10.58
CA TYR A 98 -1.47 -11.54 9.20
C TYR A 98 -2.17 -10.30 8.65
N LEU A 99 -1.95 -10.01 7.37
CA LEU A 99 -2.75 -9.05 6.61
C LEU A 99 -3.26 -9.76 5.36
N GLN A 100 -4.57 -9.79 5.18
CA GLN A 100 -5.21 -10.33 3.98
C GLN A 100 -5.94 -9.21 3.25
N ILE A 101 -5.72 -9.13 1.94
CA ILE A 101 -6.41 -8.19 1.05
C ILE A 101 -6.96 -9.00 -0.12
N ASN A 102 -8.27 -9.00 -0.26
CA ASN A 102 -8.95 -9.73 -1.32
C ASN A 102 -9.24 -8.80 -2.50
N GLN A 103 -9.17 -9.34 -3.71
CA GLN A 103 -9.49 -8.65 -4.96
C GLN A 103 -8.72 -7.32 -5.14
N LEU A 104 -7.45 -7.31 -4.73
CA LEU A 104 -6.61 -6.13 -4.87
C LEU A 104 -6.28 -5.89 -6.35
N GLU A 105 -6.59 -4.70 -6.84
CA GLU A 105 -6.00 -4.14 -8.06
C GLU A 105 -5.09 -2.98 -7.68
N LEU A 106 -3.81 -3.07 -8.05
CA LEU A 106 -2.80 -2.11 -7.64
C LEU A 106 -1.87 -1.78 -8.80
N GLN A 107 -1.65 -0.49 -9.04
CA GLN A 107 -0.68 0.00 -10.00
C GLN A 107 0.09 1.16 -9.39
N ALA A 108 1.42 1.12 -9.49
CA ALA A 108 2.29 2.22 -9.11
C ALA A 108 3.07 2.70 -10.33
N PHE A 109 3.31 4.01 -10.38
CA PHE A 109 3.99 4.74 -11.46
C PHE A 109 3.28 4.64 -12.83
N LEU A 110 2.99 5.81 -13.42
CA LEU A 110 2.42 5.89 -14.77
C LEU A 110 3.55 5.99 -15.80
N LYS A 111 3.37 5.33 -16.95
CA LYS A 111 4.37 5.30 -18.03
C LYS A 111 4.72 6.68 -18.57
N ASP A 112 3.79 7.64 -18.47
CA ASP A 112 3.93 9.00 -19.00
C ASP A 112 4.40 10.03 -17.94
N GLN A 113 4.88 9.56 -16.78
CA GLN A 113 5.34 10.39 -15.65
C GLN A 113 6.78 10.07 -15.21
N ILE A 114 7.51 9.26 -15.99
CA ILE A 114 8.91 8.88 -15.77
C ILE A 114 9.78 9.40 -16.91
#